data_AF-C9S902-F1
#
_entry.id   AF-C9S902-F1
#
_cell.length_a   1.000
_cell.length_b   1.000
_cell.length_c   1.000
_cell.angle_alpha   90.00
_cell.angle_beta   90.00
_cell.angle_gamma   90.00
#
_symmetry.space_group_name_H-M   'P 1'
#
loop_
_entity.id
_entity.type
_entity.pdbx_description
1 polymer ?
#
loop_
_entity_poly.entity_id
_entity_poly.type
_entity_poly.pdbx_seq_one_letter_code
_entity_poly.pdbx_strand_id
1 'polypeptide(L)'
;MRSRELKTRKAVVRMDPDCAICHAPATMACDCEAKGLEVAIKQAENRMMQSIYSDIRSWVRGRAQDYILEYYRLLTDRRKTQHNMNLERITAHASYYYQQQPHPNDIAAAQGALKRGIDEDWQASVQRYPEVLEYFYSLVELNLPPDDDPAVKDPPLSALNGSRKATRRSVSHAIAGASHHERELPLPLPRRTPPPLEPRMDRRTPAPRESRRSSFRPPPPPPMSSYYGPPPGWGV
;
A
#
# COMPACT_ATOMS: atom_id res chain seq x y z
N MET A 1 32.34 -45.43 -60.88
CA MET A 1 33.05 -44.73 -59.78
C MET A 1 32.11 -43.66 -59.21
N ARG A 2 31.59 -43.82 -57.99
CA ARG A 2 30.73 -42.81 -57.35
C ARG A 2 31.60 -41.92 -56.47
N SER A 3 31.81 -40.67 -56.89
CA SER A 3 32.51 -39.66 -56.10
C SER A 3 31.72 -39.35 -54.84
N ARG A 4 32.30 -39.64 -53.67
CA ARG A 4 31.80 -39.21 -52.38
C ARG A 4 32.00 -37.70 -52.28
N GLU A 5 30.92 -36.96 -52.42
CA GLU A 5 30.90 -35.53 -52.16
C GLU A 5 31.07 -35.30 -50.67
N LEU A 6 32.27 -34.88 -50.27
CA LEU A 6 32.59 -34.48 -48.91
C LEU A 6 31.85 -33.18 -48.62
N LYS A 7 30.66 -33.29 -48.02
CA LYS A 7 29.94 -32.16 -47.41
C LYS A 7 30.84 -31.53 -46.35
N THR A 8 31.53 -30.45 -46.70
CA THR A 8 32.24 -29.57 -45.79
C THR A 8 31.23 -29.04 -44.77
N ARG A 9 31.31 -29.53 -43.54
CA ARG A 9 30.52 -29.00 -42.43
C ARG A 9 30.99 -27.56 -42.22
N LYS A 10 30.08 -26.59 -42.45
CA LYS A 10 30.35 -25.18 -42.16
C LYS A 10 30.76 -25.06 -40.70
N ALA A 11 31.97 -24.57 -40.45
CA ALA A 11 32.42 -24.22 -39.11
C ALA A 11 31.57 -23.05 -38.62
N VAL A 12 30.73 -23.30 -37.61
CA VAL A 12 30.00 -22.23 -36.91
C VAL A 12 31.00 -21.56 -35.98
N VAL A 13 31.42 -20.36 -36.35
CA VAL A 13 32.25 -19.51 -35.49
C VAL A 13 31.34 -18.94 -34.38
N ARG A 14 31.57 -19.34 -33.13
CA ARG A 14 31.03 -18.68 -31.94
C ARG A 14 32.10 -17.72 -31.42
N MET A 15 31.80 -16.43 -31.44
CA MET A 15 32.55 -15.41 -30.70
C MET A 15 31.62 -14.86 -29.64
N ASP A 16 32.07 -14.84 -28.39
CA ASP A 16 31.32 -14.23 -27.29
C ASP A 16 31.55 -12.71 -27.31
N PRO A 17 30.51 -11.90 -27.06
CA PRO A 17 30.65 -10.44 -27.06
C PRO A 17 31.44 -9.96 -25.85
N ASP A 18 32.16 -8.84 -26.02
CA ASP A 18 32.70 -8.08 -24.90
C ASP A 18 31.56 -7.46 -24.08
N CYS A 19 31.82 -7.15 -22.81
CA CYS A 19 30.82 -6.58 -21.92
C CYS A 19 30.24 -5.26 -22.48
N ALA A 20 28.91 -5.16 -22.58
CA ALA A 20 28.19 -4.00 -23.09
C ALA A 20 28.33 -2.73 -22.23
N ILE A 21 28.85 -2.86 -20.99
CA ILE A 21 28.98 -1.75 -20.03
C ILE A 21 30.43 -1.30 -19.88
N CYS A 22 31.37 -2.23 -19.68
CA CYS A 22 32.78 -1.89 -19.44
C CYS A 22 33.72 -2.29 -20.60
N HIS A 23 33.19 -2.96 -21.64
CA HIS A 23 33.94 -3.45 -22.81
C HIS A 23 35.08 -4.41 -22.49
N ALA A 24 35.07 -5.02 -21.29
CA ALA A 24 35.99 -6.09 -20.96
C ALA A 24 35.70 -7.34 -21.81
N PRO A 25 36.74 -8.12 -22.19
CA PRO A 25 36.56 -9.31 -22.99
C PRO A 25 35.75 -10.37 -22.26
N ALA A 26 35.00 -11.19 -22.99
CA ALA A 26 34.17 -12.27 -22.43
C ALA A 26 34.94 -13.20 -21.49
N THR A 27 36.24 -13.41 -21.76
CA THR A 27 37.14 -14.22 -20.92
C THR A 27 37.34 -13.69 -19.51
N MET A 28 37.11 -12.39 -19.28
CA MET A 28 37.21 -11.76 -17.96
C MET A 28 35.98 -12.03 -17.08
N ALA A 29 34.83 -12.37 -17.68
CA ALA A 29 33.60 -12.71 -16.98
C ALA A 29 33.21 -11.71 -15.87
N CYS A 30 33.23 -10.40 -16.16
CA CYS A 30 32.85 -9.37 -15.19
C CYS A 30 31.32 -9.32 -14.96
N ASP A 31 30.87 -8.84 -13.79
CA ASP A 31 29.45 -8.84 -13.41
C ASP A 31 28.64 -7.60 -13.86
N CYS A 32 29.21 -6.71 -14.68
CA CYS A 32 28.60 -5.40 -14.94
C CYS A 32 27.18 -5.52 -15.50
N GLU A 33 26.96 -6.37 -16.51
CA GLU A 33 25.64 -6.58 -17.14
C GLU A 33 24.63 -7.18 -16.18
N ALA A 34 25.03 -8.18 -15.39
CA ALA A 34 24.18 -8.81 -14.39
C ALA A 34 23.73 -7.79 -13.32
N LYS A 35 24.67 -6.96 -12.83
CA LYS A 35 24.36 -5.87 -11.89
C LYS A 35 23.46 -4.81 -12.52
N GLY A 36 23.67 -4.48 -13.79
CA GLY A 36 22.81 -3.57 -14.55
C GLY A 36 21.37 -4.09 -14.65
N LEU A 37 21.20 -5.38 -14.95
CA LEU A 37 19.89 -6.03 -15.00
C LEU A 37 19.19 -6.03 -13.64
N GLU A 38 19.89 -6.39 -12.57
CA GLU A 38 19.39 -6.34 -11.18
C GLU A 38 18.83 -4.95 -10.82
N VAL A 39 19.55 -3.88 -11.18
CA VAL A 39 19.10 -2.50 -10.94
C VAL A 39 17.87 -2.18 -11.79
N ALA A 40 17.86 -2.57 -13.07
CA ALA A 40 16.73 -2.34 -13.96
C ALA A 40 15.44 -3.07 -13.48
N ILE A 41 15.58 -4.29 -12.96
CA ILE A 41 14.47 -5.06 -12.36
C ILE A 41 13.91 -4.29 -11.16
N LYS A 42 14.75 -3.87 -10.21
CA LYS A 42 14.31 -3.10 -9.03
C LYS A 42 13.59 -1.82 -9.41
N GLN A 43 14.06 -1.12 -10.45
CA GLN A 43 13.40 0.08 -10.96
C GLN A 43 12.05 -0.22 -11.63
N ALA A 44 11.94 -1.33 -12.36
CA ALA A 44 10.69 -1.76 -12.97
C ALA A 44 9.67 -2.19 -11.91
N GLU A 45 10.09 -3.00 -10.94
CA GLU A 45 9.29 -3.44 -9.80
C GLU A 45 8.75 -2.23 -9.01
N ASN A 46 9.61 -1.27 -8.67
CA ASN A 46 9.19 -0.07 -7.96
C ASN A 46 8.13 0.73 -8.75
N ARG A 47 8.32 0.91 -10.06
CA ARG A 47 7.34 1.64 -10.88
C ARG A 47 6.01 0.91 -11.03
N MET A 48 6.03 -0.41 -11.11
CA MET A 48 4.86 -1.19 -11.49
C MET A 48 4.13 -1.83 -10.31
N MET A 49 4.85 -2.32 -9.30
CA MET A 49 4.26 -2.99 -8.14
C MET A 49 3.88 -2.04 -7.01
N GLN A 50 4.46 -0.84 -6.92
CA GLN A 50 4.14 0.05 -5.80
C GLN A 50 2.68 0.49 -5.75
N SER A 51 2.06 0.79 -6.90
CA SER A 51 0.62 1.11 -6.93
C SER A 51 -0.20 -0.08 -6.45
N ILE A 52 0.12 -1.29 -6.92
CA ILE A 52 -0.56 -2.53 -6.50
C ILE A 52 -0.43 -2.75 -5.00
N TYR A 53 0.77 -2.61 -4.42
CA TYR A 53 0.96 -2.73 -2.96
C TYR A 53 0.22 -1.65 -2.18
N SER A 54 0.14 -0.43 -2.72
CA SER A 54 -0.63 0.66 -2.11
C SER A 54 -2.13 0.35 -2.08
N ASP A 55 -2.67 -0.16 -3.19
CA ASP A 55 -4.08 -0.51 -3.32
C ASP A 55 -4.44 -1.68 -2.40
N ILE A 56 -3.62 -2.73 -2.38
CA ILE A 56 -3.77 -3.86 -1.46
C ILE A 56 -3.75 -3.38 -0.01
N ARG A 57 -2.75 -2.57 0.39
CA ARG A 57 -2.64 -2.07 1.76
C ARG A 57 -3.87 -1.24 2.15
N SER A 58 -4.35 -0.39 1.26
CA SER A 58 -5.53 0.44 1.50
C SER A 58 -6.79 -0.41 1.66
N TRP A 59 -6.96 -1.42 0.81
CA TRP A 59 -8.07 -2.35 0.88
C TRP A 59 -8.05 -3.19 2.17
N VAL A 60 -6.91 -3.82 2.49
CA VAL A 60 -6.75 -4.62 3.72
C VAL A 60 -6.98 -3.76 4.97
N ARG A 61 -6.42 -2.55 5.01
CA ARG A 61 -6.63 -1.62 6.12
C ARG A 61 -8.11 -1.30 6.32
N GLY A 62 -8.82 -0.98 5.24
CA GLY A 62 -10.26 -0.69 5.30
C GLY A 62 -11.05 -1.88 5.84
N ARG A 63 -10.80 -3.08 5.31
CA ARG A 63 -11.48 -4.31 5.74
C ARG A 63 -11.20 -4.69 7.19
N ALA A 64 -9.94 -4.61 7.61
CA ALA A 64 -9.55 -4.88 8.99
C ALA A 64 -10.21 -3.88 9.96
N GLN A 65 -10.21 -2.59 9.62
CA GLN A 65 -10.84 -1.56 10.44
C GLN A 65 -12.35 -1.81 10.60
N ASP A 66 -13.06 -2.08 9.51
CA ASP A 66 -14.50 -2.36 9.56
C ASP A 66 -14.81 -3.56 10.45
N TYR A 67 -14.04 -4.65 10.31
CA TYR A 67 -14.20 -5.86 11.11
C TYR A 67 -13.98 -5.60 12.60
N ILE A 68 -12.90 -4.92 12.97
CA ILE A 68 -12.58 -4.61 14.37
C ILE A 68 -13.62 -3.69 15.00
N LEU A 69 -14.08 -2.68 14.26
CA LEU A 69 -15.12 -1.77 14.75
C LEU A 69 -16.45 -2.49 14.97
N GLU A 70 -16.82 -3.40 14.07
CA GLU A 70 -18.04 -4.18 14.20
C GLU A 70 -17.97 -5.15 15.39
N TYR A 71 -16.83 -5.83 15.56
CA TYR A 71 -16.59 -6.70 16.71
C TYR A 71 -16.67 -5.93 18.04
N TYR A 72 -16.06 -4.74 18.10
CA TYR A 72 -16.13 -3.86 19.27
C TYR A 72 -17.56 -3.38 19.57
N ARG A 73 -18.35 -3.04 18.56
CA ARG A 73 -19.77 -2.67 18.74
C ARG A 73 -20.55 -3.80 19.43
N LEU A 74 -20.37 -5.04 18.96
CA LEU A 74 -21.03 -6.20 19.57
C LEU A 74 -20.68 -6.37 21.05
N LEU A 75 -19.40 -6.23 21.41
CA LEU A 75 -18.95 -6.33 22.81
C LEU A 75 -19.54 -5.20 23.67
N THR A 76 -19.45 -3.96 23.18
CA THR A 76 -19.93 -2.80 23.93
C THR A 76 -21.44 -2.78 24.07
N ASP A 77 -22.21 -3.24 23.08
CA ASP A 77 -23.67 -3.32 23.19
C ASP A 77 -24.11 -4.37 24.22
N ARG A 78 -23.43 -5.53 24.26
CA ARG A 78 -23.62 -6.52 25.34
C ARG A 78 -23.32 -5.90 26.71
N ARG A 79 -22.23 -5.14 26.83
CA ARG A 79 -21.83 -4.52 28.10
C ARG A 79 -22.78 -3.42 28.55
N LYS A 80 -23.28 -2.59 27.64
CA LYS A 80 -24.33 -1.60 27.92
C LYS A 80 -25.61 -2.27 28.42
N THR A 81 -26.00 -3.40 27.81
CA THR A 81 -27.16 -4.18 28.25
C THR A 81 -26.98 -4.68 29.68
N GLN A 82 -25.82 -5.27 29.99
CA GLN A 82 -25.50 -5.71 31.36
C GLN A 82 -25.48 -4.56 32.36
N HIS A 83 -24.97 -3.39 31.95
CA HIS A 83 -24.97 -2.20 32.79
C HIS A 83 -26.38 -1.69 33.09
N ASN A 84 -27.28 -1.67 32.10
CA ASN A 84 -28.68 -1.29 32.31
C ASN A 84 -29.36 -2.23 33.31
N MET A 85 -29.20 -3.54 33.16
CA MET A 85 -29.72 -4.52 34.13
C MET A 85 -29.14 -4.32 35.54
N ASN A 86 -27.87 -3.92 35.63
CA ASN A 86 -27.24 -3.62 36.91
C ASN A 86 -27.83 -2.36 37.57
N LEU A 87 -28.08 -1.30 36.79
CA LEU A 87 -28.73 -0.09 37.27
C LEU A 87 -30.18 -0.36 37.73
N GLU A 88 -30.92 -1.17 36.99
CA GLU A 88 -32.26 -1.61 37.38
C GLU A 88 -32.24 -2.34 38.73
N ARG A 89 -31.28 -3.25 38.93
CA ARG A 89 -31.11 -3.98 40.20
C ARG A 89 -30.77 -3.05 41.36
N ILE A 90 -29.85 -2.10 41.16
CA ILE A 90 -29.47 -1.10 42.17
C ILE A 90 -30.69 -0.25 42.55
N THR A 91 -31.46 0.18 41.56
CA THR A 91 -32.67 0.98 41.74
C THR A 91 -33.76 0.21 42.49
N ALA A 92 -34.02 -1.04 42.10
CA ALA A 92 -35.01 -1.89 42.77
C ALA A 92 -34.63 -2.19 44.22
N HIS A 93 -33.34 -2.46 44.49
CA HIS A 93 -32.84 -2.69 45.84
C HIS A 93 -33.01 -1.46 46.74
N ALA A 94 -32.63 -0.27 46.25
CA ALA A 94 -32.81 0.98 46.99
C ALA A 94 -34.28 1.26 47.31
N SER A 95 -35.16 1.04 46.32
CA SER A 95 -36.60 1.24 46.46
C SER A 95 -37.23 0.27 47.45
N TYR A 96 -36.86 -1.02 47.40
CA TYR A 96 -37.48 -2.06 48.23
C TYR A 96 -37.09 -1.96 49.72
N TYR A 97 -35.80 -1.78 50.02
CA TYR A 97 -35.31 -1.79 51.39
C TYR A 97 -35.36 -0.43 52.08
N TYR A 98 -35.10 0.64 51.34
CA TYR A 98 -34.92 1.98 51.91
C TYR A 98 -36.01 2.97 51.47
N GLN A 99 -36.88 2.59 50.52
CA GLN A 99 -37.94 3.44 49.95
C GLN A 99 -37.39 4.79 49.44
N GLN A 100 -36.15 4.75 48.94
CA GLN A 100 -35.37 5.90 48.52
C GLN A 100 -34.76 5.66 47.14
N GLN A 101 -34.31 6.74 46.51
CA GLN A 101 -33.53 6.64 45.29
C GLN A 101 -32.16 6.00 45.57
N PRO A 102 -31.56 5.33 44.57
CA PRO A 102 -30.23 4.73 44.71
C PRO A 102 -29.16 5.77 45.07
N HIS A 103 -28.23 5.38 45.93
CA HIS A 103 -27.19 6.27 46.42
C HIS A 103 -26.27 6.71 45.26
N PRO A 104 -25.90 8.01 45.16
CA PRO A 104 -25.08 8.50 44.04
C PRO A 104 -23.76 7.76 43.84
N ASN A 105 -23.11 7.32 44.93
CA ASN A 105 -21.87 6.55 44.84
C ASN A 105 -22.04 5.19 44.16
N ASP A 106 -23.19 4.53 44.31
CA ASP A 106 -23.45 3.22 43.70
C ASP A 106 -23.61 3.36 42.18
N ILE A 107 -24.28 4.44 41.75
CA ILE A 107 -24.42 4.79 40.33
C ILE A 107 -23.05 5.15 39.76
N ALA A 108 -22.27 5.98 40.44
CA ALA A 108 -20.93 6.37 40.01
C ALA A 108 -19.99 5.16 39.91
N ALA A 109 -20.06 4.24 40.86
CA ALA A 109 -19.30 2.98 40.82
C ALA A 109 -19.71 2.11 39.62
N ALA A 110 -21.01 1.98 39.36
CA ALA A 110 -21.52 1.23 38.20
C ALA A 110 -21.08 1.86 36.86
N GLN A 111 -21.08 3.19 36.76
CA GLN A 111 -20.59 3.92 35.59
C GLN A 111 -19.08 3.74 35.39
N GLY A 112 -18.30 3.83 36.48
CA GLY A 112 -16.86 3.57 36.46
C GLY A 112 -16.53 2.14 36.00
N ALA A 113 -17.32 1.16 36.45
CA ALA A 113 -17.18 -0.23 36.01
C ALA A 113 -17.50 -0.41 34.51
N LEU A 114 -18.57 0.23 34.02
CA LEU A 114 -18.89 0.21 32.59
C LEU A 114 -17.74 0.80 31.76
N LYS A 115 -17.20 1.95 32.17
CA LYS A 115 -16.10 2.61 31.44
C LYS A 115 -14.85 1.73 31.34
N ARG A 116 -14.37 1.19 32.47
CA ARG A 116 -13.23 0.26 32.48
C ARG A 116 -13.48 -0.93 31.56
N GLY A 117 -14.70 -1.45 31.59
CA GLY A 117 -15.09 -2.53 30.73
C GLY A 117 -15.09 -2.21 29.25
N ILE A 118 -15.58 -1.03 28.85
CA ILE A 118 -15.51 -0.56 27.47
C ILE A 118 -14.05 -0.43 27.02
N ASP A 119 -13.16 0.04 27.90
CA ASP A 119 -11.73 0.16 27.62
C ASP A 119 -11.09 -1.22 27.41
N GLU A 120 -11.45 -2.21 28.23
CA GLU A 120 -11.03 -3.61 28.07
C GLU A 120 -11.53 -4.21 26.74
N ASP A 121 -12.79 -3.98 26.37
CA ASP A 121 -13.35 -4.45 25.09
C ASP A 121 -12.64 -3.83 23.90
N TRP A 122 -12.28 -2.55 24.00
CA TRP A 122 -11.50 -1.87 22.97
C TRP A 122 -10.09 -2.46 22.85
N GLN A 123 -9.40 -2.65 23.98
CA GLN A 123 -8.08 -3.27 24.01
C GLN A 123 -8.11 -4.67 23.40
N ALA A 124 -9.07 -5.50 23.79
CA ALA A 124 -9.24 -6.85 23.26
C ALA A 124 -9.52 -6.83 21.74
N SER A 125 -10.30 -5.85 21.25
CA SER A 125 -10.58 -5.70 19.83
C SER A 125 -9.31 -5.33 19.04
N VAL A 126 -8.53 -4.35 19.53
CA VAL A 126 -7.27 -3.92 18.90
C VAL A 126 -6.20 -5.02 18.88
N GLN A 127 -6.16 -5.88 19.91
CA GLN A 127 -5.21 -6.99 19.98
C GLN A 127 -5.38 -8.00 18.84
N ARG A 128 -6.52 -8.02 18.14
CA ARG A 128 -6.80 -8.92 17.01
C ARG A 128 -6.26 -8.45 15.67
N TYR A 129 -5.62 -7.28 15.61
CA TYR A 129 -5.09 -6.77 14.34
C TYR A 129 -4.16 -7.75 13.61
N PRO A 130 -3.18 -8.42 14.26
CA PRO A 130 -2.26 -9.30 13.55
C PRO A 130 -2.99 -10.39 12.74
N GLU A 131 -3.90 -11.13 13.37
CA GLU A 131 -4.61 -12.25 12.74
C GLU A 131 -5.61 -11.76 11.68
N VAL A 132 -6.29 -10.63 11.95
CA VAL A 132 -7.24 -10.04 11.00
C VAL A 132 -6.52 -9.54 9.75
N LEU A 133 -5.37 -8.90 9.92
CA LEU A 133 -4.54 -8.45 8.80
C LEU A 133 -4.03 -9.64 8.00
N GLU A 134 -3.49 -10.67 8.67
CA GLU A 134 -3.01 -11.90 8.02
C GLU A 134 -4.10 -12.56 7.17
N TYR A 135 -5.31 -12.71 7.72
CA TYR A 135 -6.45 -13.24 6.99
C TYR A 135 -6.76 -12.43 5.73
N PHE A 136 -6.90 -11.11 5.84
CA PHE A 136 -7.23 -10.29 4.66
C PHE A 136 -6.09 -10.24 3.63
N TYR A 137 -4.83 -10.29 4.06
CA TYR A 137 -3.71 -10.45 3.14
C TYR A 137 -3.72 -11.81 2.43
N SER A 138 -4.13 -12.90 3.10
CA SER A 138 -4.21 -14.22 2.46
C SER A 138 -5.27 -14.34 1.36
N LEU A 139 -6.24 -13.41 1.32
CA LEU A 139 -7.25 -13.36 0.25
C LEU A 139 -6.74 -12.69 -1.03
N VAL A 140 -5.56 -12.07 -0.99
CA VAL A 140 -5.00 -11.38 -2.15
C VAL A 140 -4.23 -12.36 -3.01
N GLU A 141 -4.72 -12.57 -4.23
CA GLU A 141 -4.10 -13.47 -5.20
C GLU A 141 -3.46 -12.66 -6.34
N LEU A 142 -2.19 -12.96 -6.64
CA LEU A 142 -1.46 -12.43 -7.80
C LEU A 142 -1.06 -13.60 -8.69
N ASN A 143 -1.57 -13.62 -9.91
CA ASN A 143 -1.31 -14.68 -10.88
C ASN A 143 -0.31 -14.22 -11.94
N LEU A 144 0.64 -15.07 -12.27
CA LEU A 144 1.57 -14.87 -13.36
C LEU A 144 0.97 -15.44 -14.66
N PRO A 145 1.15 -14.77 -15.81
CA PRO A 145 0.77 -15.36 -17.09
C PRO A 145 1.63 -16.61 -17.37
N PRO A 146 1.09 -17.64 -18.02
CA PRO A 146 1.85 -18.82 -18.40
C PRO A 146 2.86 -18.50 -19.51
N ASP A 147 3.96 -19.24 -19.58
CA ASP A 147 5.05 -19.04 -20.56
C ASP A 147 4.57 -19.14 -22.03
N ASP A 148 3.46 -19.86 -22.26
CA ASP A 148 2.88 -20.05 -23.58
C ASP A 148 1.96 -18.91 -24.04
N ASP A 149 1.66 -17.93 -23.17
CA ASP A 149 0.79 -16.79 -23.47
C ASP A 149 1.39 -15.94 -24.61
N PRO A 150 0.60 -15.59 -25.65
CA PRO A 150 1.07 -14.74 -26.75
C PRO A 150 1.63 -13.38 -26.28
N ALA A 151 1.12 -12.83 -25.17
CA ALA A 151 1.64 -11.58 -24.60
C ALA A 151 3.05 -11.74 -24.00
N VAL A 152 3.41 -12.94 -23.56
CA VAL A 152 4.76 -13.28 -23.05
C VAL A 152 5.71 -13.59 -24.22
N LYS A 153 5.22 -14.31 -25.25
CA LYS A 153 6.03 -14.73 -26.40
C LYS A 153 6.35 -13.61 -27.39
N ASP A 154 5.35 -12.81 -27.72
CA ASP A 154 5.46 -11.70 -28.68
C ASP A 154 5.09 -10.38 -27.98
N PRO A 155 5.89 -9.93 -26.98
CA PRO A 155 5.60 -8.70 -26.26
C PRO A 155 5.68 -7.51 -27.24
N PRO A 156 4.78 -6.51 -27.14
CA PRO A 156 4.76 -5.34 -28.03
C PRO A 156 5.87 -4.34 -27.69
N LEU A 157 7.10 -4.82 -27.56
CA LEU A 157 8.30 -4.02 -27.35
C LEU A 157 9.00 -3.92 -28.71
N SER A 158 9.10 -2.70 -29.23
CA SER A 158 9.43 -2.37 -30.63
C SER A 158 10.70 -3.00 -31.21
N ALA A 159 11.57 -3.62 -30.40
CA ALA A 159 12.82 -4.24 -30.83
C ALA A 159 12.65 -5.65 -31.43
N LEU A 160 11.65 -6.44 -31.01
CA LEU A 160 11.50 -7.83 -31.47
C LEU A 160 10.55 -7.98 -32.69
N ASN A 161 9.59 -7.06 -32.84
CA ASN A 161 8.55 -7.16 -33.88
C ASN A 161 9.02 -6.63 -35.25
N GLY A 162 10.22 -6.05 -35.35
CA GLY A 162 10.76 -5.42 -36.56
C GLY A 162 11.31 -6.37 -37.64
N SER A 163 11.41 -7.68 -37.40
CA SER A 163 12.07 -8.60 -38.35
C SER A 163 11.11 -9.41 -39.23
N ARG A 164 9.79 -9.30 -39.05
CA ARG A 164 8.81 -9.90 -39.99
C ARG A 164 8.62 -8.98 -41.20
N LYS A 165 9.64 -8.96 -42.06
CA LYS A 165 9.52 -8.89 -43.52
C LYS A 165 8.88 -7.59 -44.09
N ALA A 166 9.69 -6.53 -44.15
CA ALA A 166 9.56 -5.52 -45.20
C ALA A 166 9.90 -6.15 -46.56
N THR A 167 8.95 -6.85 -47.18
CA THR A 167 9.04 -7.28 -48.59
C THR A 167 7.92 -6.62 -49.37
N ARG A 168 8.32 -5.55 -50.08
CA ARG A 168 7.74 -4.97 -51.30
C ARG A 168 6.29 -5.37 -51.65
N ARG A 169 5.41 -4.37 -51.64
CA ARG A 169 4.60 -4.08 -52.83
C ARG A 169 4.27 -2.58 -52.92
N SER A 170 5.05 -1.91 -53.76
CA SER A 170 4.69 -0.70 -54.46
C SER A 170 3.43 -0.97 -55.29
N VAL A 171 2.36 -0.23 -55.06
CA VAL A 171 1.39 0.11 -56.11
C VAL A 171 0.96 1.55 -55.89
N SER A 172 1.53 2.43 -56.69
CA SER A 172 1.01 3.75 -57.01
C SER A 172 -0.32 3.59 -57.74
N HIS A 173 -1.37 4.30 -57.31
CA HIS A 173 -2.35 4.87 -58.22
C HIS A 173 -2.96 6.12 -57.60
N ALA A 174 -2.98 7.18 -58.39
CA ALA A 174 -3.44 8.51 -58.08
C ALA A 174 -4.63 8.87 -59.00
N ILE A 175 -5.43 9.87 -58.56
CA ILE A 175 -6.26 10.81 -59.37
C ILE A 175 -7.61 10.20 -59.88
N ALA A 176 -8.79 10.84 -59.87
CA ALA A 176 -9.32 12.16 -59.51
C ALA A 176 -10.86 12.11 -59.41
N GLY A 177 -11.47 13.18 -58.88
CA GLY A 177 -12.88 13.52 -59.11
C GLY A 177 -13.34 14.79 -58.38
N ALA A 178 -13.08 15.97 -58.97
CA ALA A 178 -13.70 17.27 -58.65
C ALA A 178 -15.17 17.30 -59.16
N SER A 179 -16.11 18.20 -58.87
CA SER A 179 -16.20 19.55 -58.25
C SER A 179 -17.71 19.89 -58.18
N HIS A 180 -18.19 20.74 -57.25
CA HIS A 180 -19.33 21.68 -57.49
C HIS A 180 -19.46 22.75 -56.36
N HIS A 181 -19.48 24.02 -56.79
CA HIS A 181 -19.78 25.31 -56.11
C HIS A 181 -21.21 25.37 -55.49
N GLU A 182 -21.72 26.31 -54.68
CA GLU A 182 -21.38 27.61 -54.03
C GLU A 182 -22.49 27.81 -52.93
N ARG A 183 -22.19 28.22 -51.67
CA ARG A 183 -22.36 29.59 -51.09
C ARG A 183 -23.65 29.83 -50.28
N GLU A 184 -23.53 30.02 -48.95
CA GLU A 184 -24.07 31.14 -48.14
C GLU A 184 -23.86 30.91 -46.61
N LEU A 185 -23.45 31.97 -45.90
CA LEU A 185 -23.30 32.13 -44.43
C LEU A 185 -24.34 33.19 -44.00
N PRO A 186 -24.87 33.24 -42.74
CA PRO A 186 -24.07 33.63 -41.56
C PRO A 186 -24.54 33.21 -40.12
N LEU A 187 -23.54 32.89 -39.25
CA LEU A 187 -23.36 33.23 -37.80
C LEU A 187 -24.41 32.80 -36.70
N PRO A 188 -24.11 32.85 -35.37
CA PRO A 188 -23.13 32.08 -34.58
C PRO A 188 -23.68 31.56 -33.20
N LEU A 189 -22.82 30.88 -32.40
CA LEU A 189 -22.86 30.58 -30.92
C LEU A 189 -23.26 29.14 -30.48
N PRO A 190 -22.84 28.67 -29.28
CA PRO A 190 -21.64 28.97 -28.49
C PRO A 190 -20.87 27.73 -27.98
N ARG A 191 -19.63 28.02 -27.57
CA ARG A 191 -18.63 27.18 -26.90
C ARG A 191 -19.15 26.66 -25.56
N ARG A 192 -19.21 25.34 -25.35
CA ARG A 192 -19.52 24.74 -24.04
C ARG A 192 -18.24 24.67 -23.18
N THR A 193 -18.23 25.44 -22.10
CA THR A 193 -17.37 25.26 -20.94
C THR A 193 -17.87 24.10 -20.08
N PRO A 194 -17.00 23.30 -19.45
CA PRO A 194 -17.40 22.34 -18.41
C PRO A 194 -17.67 23.05 -17.07
N PRO A 195 -18.55 22.51 -16.20
CA PRO A 195 -19.00 23.18 -14.98
C PRO A 195 -17.97 23.13 -13.83
N PRO A 196 -18.06 24.05 -12.84
CA PRO A 196 -17.14 24.13 -11.70
C PRO A 196 -17.35 23.00 -10.68
N LEU A 197 -16.26 22.52 -10.09
CA LEU A 197 -16.28 21.56 -8.97
C LEU A 197 -16.61 22.29 -7.66
N GLU A 198 -17.71 21.91 -7.04
CA GLU A 198 -18.09 22.31 -5.67
C GLU A 198 -17.08 21.79 -4.64
N PRO A 199 -16.74 22.58 -3.58
CA PRO A 199 -15.80 22.16 -2.55
C PRO A 199 -16.46 21.17 -1.59
N ARG A 200 -15.96 19.92 -1.58
CA ARG A 200 -16.31 18.93 -0.55
C ARG A 200 -15.89 19.47 0.82
N MET A 201 -16.89 19.59 1.70
CA MET A 201 -16.74 19.97 3.10
C MET A 201 -15.67 19.12 3.81
N ASP A 202 -14.68 19.81 4.37
CA ASP A 202 -13.70 19.29 5.30
C ASP A 202 -14.38 18.60 6.50
N ARG A 203 -14.29 17.26 6.55
CA ARG A 203 -14.49 16.52 7.81
C ARG A 203 -13.15 16.43 8.53
N ARG A 204 -13.02 17.26 9.56
CA ARG A 204 -11.92 17.32 10.53
C ARG A 204 -11.62 15.96 11.15
N THR A 205 -10.37 15.53 11.05
CA THR A 205 -9.65 14.87 12.15
C THR A 205 -8.18 15.28 12.03
N PRO A 206 -7.55 15.83 13.09
CA PRO A 206 -6.15 16.25 13.00
C PRO A 206 -5.24 15.02 12.99
N ALA A 207 -4.58 14.77 11.85
CA ALA A 207 -3.43 13.87 11.82
C ALA A 207 -2.24 14.55 12.55
N PRO A 208 -1.41 13.81 13.30
CA PRO A 208 -0.17 14.36 13.82
C PRO A 208 0.75 14.74 12.66
N ARG A 209 1.18 16.01 12.62
CA ARG A 209 2.22 16.45 11.69
C ARG A 209 3.51 15.71 12.03
N GLU A 210 3.96 14.86 11.12
CA GLU A 210 5.29 14.28 11.17
C GLU A 210 6.32 15.40 10.98
N SER A 211 6.88 15.83 12.12
CA SER A 211 7.87 16.89 12.16
C SER A 211 9.14 16.41 11.47
N ARG A 212 9.42 16.99 10.30
CA ARG A 212 10.70 16.84 9.63
C ARG A 212 11.82 17.33 10.55
N ARG A 213 12.78 16.43 10.80
CA ARG A 213 14.18 16.69 11.19
C ARG A 213 14.37 17.45 12.51
N SER A 214 14.59 16.69 13.59
CA SER A 214 15.39 17.16 14.72
C SER A 214 16.57 16.23 14.87
N SER A 215 17.76 16.75 14.60
CA SER A 215 19.04 16.07 14.83
C SER A 215 19.18 15.78 16.32
N PHE A 216 19.31 14.50 16.69
CA PHE A 216 19.66 14.09 18.04
C PHE A 216 21.01 14.69 18.43
N ARG A 217 21.02 15.49 19.49
CA ARG A 217 22.23 15.88 20.21
C ARG A 217 22.04 15.44 21.67
N PRO A 218 22.89 14.56 22.22
CA PRO A 218 22.79 14.17 23.62
C PRO A 218 23.14 15.35 24.55
N PRO A 219 22.54 15.44 25.75
CA PRO A 219 22.87 16.46 26.73
C PRO A 219 24.26 16.23 27.34
N PRO A 220 24.98 17.30 27.76
CA PRO A 220 26.26 17.17 28.46
C PRO A 220 26.08 16.57 29.87
N PRO A 221 27.11 15.91 30.41
CA PRO A 221 27.06 15.33 31.76
C PRO A 221 26.96 16.42 32.84
N PRO A 222 26.32 16.14 33.99
CA PRO A 222 26.26 17.08 35.10
C PRO A 222 27.64 17.26 35.76
N PRO A 223 27.96 18.45 36.30
CA PRO A 223 29.18 18.67 37.04
C PRO A 223 29.15 17.89 38.37
N MET A 224 30.23 17.18 38.67
CA MET A 224 30.45 16.60 40.00
C MET A 224 30.65 17.73 41.01
N SER A 225 29.67 17.93 41.88
CA SER A 225 29.82 18.77 43.08
C SER A 225 30.00 17.86 44.28
N SER A 226 31.25 17.66 44.66
CA SER A 226 31.67 17.32 46.01
C SER A 226 31.10 18.35 46.98
N TYR A 227 30.35 17.95 48.01
CA TYR A 227 30.40 18.50 49.39
C TYR A 227 29.29 17.92 50.29
N TYR A 228 29.64 17.79 51.59
CA TYR A 228 28.89 17.30 52.77
C TYR A 228 28.85 15.77 52.90
N GLY A 229 29.36 15.12 53.95
CA GLY A 229 29.72 15.50 55.32
C GLY A 229 29.30 14.33 56.24
N PRO A 230 30.05 13.95 57.30
CA PRO A 230 29.94 12.63 57.93
C PRO A 230 28.73 12.47 58.88
N PRO A 231 28.28 11.23 59.18
CA PRO A 231 27.10 10.99 60.00
C PRO A 231 27.40 11.10 61.50
N PRO A 232 26.49 11.63 62.34
CA PRO A 232 26.65 11.54 63.79
C PRO A 232 26.19 10.17 64.31
N GLY A 233 27.04 9.60 65.16
CA GLY A 233 26.85 8.32 65.84
C GLY A 233 25.77 8.36 66.92
N TRP A 234 25.17 7.19 67.14
CA TRP A 234 24.22 6.92 68.21
C TRP A 234 24.99 6.39 69.43
N GLY A 235 24.87 7.10 70.55
CA GLY A 235 25.45 6.70 71.82
C GLY A 235 24.46 6.95 72.96
N VAL A 236 24.34 5.89 73.78
CA VAL A 236 23.64 5.74 75.07
C VAL A 236 22.12 5.52 75.01
#